data_AF-A0A9D2DAM9-F1
#
_entry.id   AF-A0A9D2DAM9-F1
#
_cell.length_a   1.000
_cell.length_b   1.000
_cell.length_c   1.000
_cell.angle_alpha   90.00
_cell.angle_beta   90.00
_cell.angle_gamma   90.00
#
_symmetry.space_group_name_H-M   'P 1'
#
loop_
_entity.id
_entity.type
_entity.pdbx_description
1 polymer ?
#
loop_
_entity_poly.entity_id
_entity_poly.type
_entity_poly.pdbx_seq_one_letter_code
_entity_poly.pdbx_strand_id
1 'polypeptide(L)'
;MKKLLAAALSVVLAAGLLAGCGSKDSDAGSSKKTAEVIDVDLTDEEYAFGVDKSQPELLEQVNTFISKIKEDGTLDEIFDKYFGGGEPTPVESAALDESKDQLVVATNAAFEPFEYMQGDAYVGIDMEISALLAEELGQELVIQNMDF
;
A
#
# COMPACT_ATOMS: atom_id res chain seq x y z
N MET A 1 15.28 24.69 -55.47
CA MET A 1 16.48 25.43 -55.03
C MET A 1 16.06 26.49 -54.03
N LYS A 2 16.61 26.40 -52.81
CA LYS A 2 17.13 27.53 -52.02
C LYS A 2 16.06 28.55 -51.56
N LYS A 3 15.57 28.42 -50.33
CA LYS A 3 16.12 29.06 -49.10
C LYS A 3 15.86 30.57 -49.08
N LEU A 4 15.47 31.04 -47.89
CA LEU A 4 15.53 32.41 -47.36
C LEU A 4 14.26 33.27 -47.57
N LEU A 5 13.42 33.34 -46.53
CA LEU A 5 12.92 34.60 -45.94
C LEU A 5 11.89 34.26 -44.83
N ALA A 6 12.40 33.96 -43.63
CA ALA A 6 11.63 33.99 -42.39
C ALA A 6 12.59 34.29 -41.24
N ALA A 7 13.00 35.55 -41.14
CA ALA A 7 13.79 36.07 -40.02
C ALA A 7 13.24 37.46 -39.69
N ALA A 8 12.25 37.50 -38.79
CA ALA A 8 11.87 38.66 -38.00
C ALA A 8 10.75 38.29 -37.01
N LEU A 9 11.05 37.49 -35.98
CA LEU A 9 10.38 37.58 -34.68
C LEU A 9 11.14 36.80 -33.60
N SER A 10 12.35 37.25 -33.33
CA SER A 10 13.09 36.92 -32.11
C SER A 10 13.49 38.24 -31.48
N VAL A 11 12.72 38.67 -30.48
CA VAL A 11 13.08 39.50 -29.32
C VAL A 11 11.78 39.77 -28.55
N VAL A 12 11.87 39.66 -27.22
CA VAL A 12 10.82 39.81 -26.19
C VAL A 12 10.03 38.54 -25.86
N LEU A 13 10.63 37.66 -25.04
CA LEU A 13 10.19 37.37 -23.66
C LEU A 13 11.11 36.31 -23.03
N ALA A 14 12.41 36.65 -22.95
CA ALA A 14 13.34 36.00 -22.05
C ALA A 14 13.44 36.86 -20.78
N ALA A 15 12.53 36.63 -19.83
CA ALA A 15 12.66 37.05 -18.44
C ALA A 15 11.63 36.28 -17.61
N GLY A 16 12.01 35.09 -17.13
CA GLY A 16 11.09 34.28 -16.33
C GLY A 16 11.70 33.02 -15.76
N LEU A 17 12.99 33.06 -15.38
CA LEU A 17 13.59 32.01 -14.57
C LEU A 17 14.58 32.63 -13.56
N LEU A 18 14.36 32.30 -12.28
CA LEU A 18 15.29 32.29 -11.13
C LEU A 18 15.50 33.58 -10.31
N ALA A 19 14.74 33.70 -9.22
CA ALA A 19 15.12 34.15 -7.87
C ALA A 19 13.83 34.06 -7.01
N GLY A 20 13.76 33.57 -5.78
CA GLY A 20 14.72 33.22 -4.75
C GLY A 20 13.91 33.06 -3.45
N CYS A 21 14.46 32.34 -2.48
CA CYS A 21 13.90 32.12 -1.15
C CYS A 21 13.53 33.43 -0.41
N GLY A 22 12.46 33.37 0.39
CA GLY A 22 12.46 33.92 1.75
C GLY A 22 12.07 35.39 1.98
N SER A 23 10.96 35.54 2.73
CA SER A 23 10.65 36.59 3.73
C SER A 23 9.62 37.69 3.38
N LYS A 24 8.55 37.64 4.20
CA LYS A 24 7.70 38.72 4.77
C LYS A 24 6.63 39.42 3.91
N ASP A 25 5.41 38.97 4.21
CA ASP A 25 4.25 39.72 4.71
C ASP A 25 3.22 40.37 3.77
N SER A 26 1.97 40.07 4.15
CA SER A 26 0.70 40.82 4.01
C SER A 26 -0.10 40.77 2.69
N ASP A 27 -0.99 39.77 2.67
CA ASP A 27 -2.46 39.92 2.65
C ASP A 27 -3.23 40.07 1.32
N ALA A 28 -4.41 39.43 1.35
CA ALA A 28 -5.58 39.52 0.50
C ALA A 28 -5.57 38.76 -0.85
N GLY A 29 -5.57 37.42 -0.75
CA GLY A 29 -6.01 36.52 -1.82
C GLY A 29 -7.02 35.50 -1.30
N SER A 30 -8.32 35.78 -1.52
CA SER A 30 -9.46 34.94 -1.16
C SER A 30 -9.39 33.56 -1.85
N SER A 31 -8.68 32.61 -1.24
CA SER A 31 -8.87 31.19 -1.48
C SER A 31 -9.88 30.70 -0.45
N LYS A 32 -11.12 30.52 -0.88
CA LYS A 32 -12.21 29.92 -0.10
C LYS A 32 -11.68 28.63 0.54
N LYS A 33 -11.46 28.60 1.87
CA LYS A 33 -11.09 27.39 2.61
C LYS A 33 -12.24 26.38 2.43
N THR A 34 -12.04 25.38 1.57
CA THR A 34 -13.08 24.39 1.23
C THR A 34 -13.09 23.19 2.17
N ALA A 35 -12.02 22.96 2.93
CA ALA A 35 -11.94 21.95 3.97
C ALA A 35 -10.93 22.38 5.04
N GLU A 36 -11.21 22.03 6.30
CA GLU A 36 -10.31 22.16 7.44
C GLU A 36 -10.06 20.74 7.96
N VAL A 37 -8.79 20.34 8.03
CA VAL A 37 -8.42 19.06 8.67
C VAL A 37 -8.62 19.26 10.16
N ILE A 38 -9.60 18.56 10.71
CA ILE A 38 -9.84 18.54 12.15
C ILE A 38 -8.88 17.51 12.74
N ASP A 39 -8.03 17.94 13.67
CA ASP A 39 -7.10 17.09 14.42
C ASP A 39 -7.87 16.34 15.53
N VAL A 40 -8.81 15.50 15.10
CA VAL A 40 -9.61 14.62 15.94
C VAL A 40 -9.63 13.27 15.26
N ASP A 41 -9.12 12.26 15.96
CA ASP A 41 -9.26 10.87 15.55
C ASP A 41 -10.75 10.51 15.54
N LEU A 42 -11.28 10.28 14.34
CA LEU A 42 -12.71 10.00 14.16
C LEU A 42 -13.06 8.60 14.70
N THR A 43 -12.12 7.65 14.59
CA THR A 43 -12.26 6.25 14.98
C THR A 43 -10.90 5.65 15.30
N ASP A 44 -10.83 4.90 16.40
CA ASP A 44 -9.73 3.97 16.67
C ASP A 44 -10.12 2.59 16.10
N GLU A 45 -9.50 2.18 15.00
CA GLU A 45 -9.77 0.90 14.35
C GLU A 45 -8.67 -0.10 14.68
N GLU A 46 -9.05 -1.21 15.31
CA GLU A 46 -8.15 -2.32 15.60
C GLU A 46 -8.32 -3.40 14.52
N TYR A 47 -7.26 -3.64 13.75
CA TYR A 47 -7.22 -4.67 12.72
C TYR A 47 -6.59 -5.96 13.27
N ALA A 48 -7.10 -7.11 12.82
CA ALA A 48 -6.63 -8.41 13.28
C ALA A 48 -6.82 -9.51 12.21
N PHE A 49 -5.93 -10.50 12.24
CA PHE A 49 -6.13 -11.76 11.51
C PHE A 49 -7.02 -12.70 12.32
N GLY A 50 -8.15 -13.08 11.74
CA GLY A 50 -9.04 -14.10 12.31
C GLY A 50 -8.47 -15.50 12.11
N VAL A 51 -8.52 -16.33 13.16
CA VAL A 51 -8.13 -17.75 13.11
C VAL A 51 -9.33 -18.62 13.49
N ASP A 52 -9.44 -19.79 12.87
CA ASP A 52 -10.47 -20.77 13.22
C ASP A 52 -10.40 -21.13 14.70
N LYS A 53 -11.55 -21.10 15.38
CA LYS A 53 -11.68 -21.38 16.81
C LYS A 53 -11.27 -22.80 17.17
N SER A 54 -11.26 -23.75 16.23
CA SER A 54 -10.75 -25.10 16.48
C SER A 54 -9.23 -25.23 16.34
N GLN A 55 -8.51 -24.15 16.03
CA GLN A 55 -7.05 -24.16 15.79
C GLN A 55 -6.31 -23.23 16.77
N PRO A 56 -6.31 -23.52 18.09
CA PRO A 56 -5.66 -22.66 19.09
C PRO A 56 -4.14 -22.58 18.94
N GLU A 57 -3.49 -23.64 18.42
CA GLU A 57 -2.04 -23.63 18.16
C GLU A 57 -1.70 -22.65 17.03
N LEU A 58 -2.50 -22.63 15.95
CA LEU A 58 -2.33 -21.66 14.86
C LEU A 58 -2.49 -20.21 15.37
N LEU A 59 -3.42 -19.97 16.29
CA LEU A 59 -3.58 -18.65 16.92
C LEU A 59 -2.32 -18.23 17.69
N GLU A 60 -1.69 -19.13 18.44
CA GLU A 60 -0.44 -18.84 19.15
C GLU A 60 0.71 -18.55 18.17
N GLN A 61 0.82 -19.34 17.10
CA GLN A 61 1.83 -19.15 16.05
C GLN A 61 1.64 -17.82 15.32
N VAL A 62 0.42 -17.48 14.92
CA VAL A 62 0.08 -16.20 14.27
C VAL A 62 0.43 -15.03 15.18
N ASN A 63 0.04 -15.07 16.45
CA ASN A 63 0.37 -13.98 17.39
C ASN A 63 1.89 -13.84 17.57
N THR A 64 2.61 -14.96 17.71
CA THR A 64 4.07 -14.97 17.81
C THR A 64 4.73 -14.37 16.57
N PHE A 65 4.26 -14.75 15.39
CA PHE A 65 4.74 -14.23 14.11
C PHE A 65 4.45 -12.73 13.96
N ILE A 66 3.23 -12.27 14.26
CA ILE A 66 2.87 -10.85 14.20
C ILE A 66 3.72 -10.01 15.17
N SER A 67 3.97 -10.50 16.38
CA SER A 67 4.89 -9.85 17.32
C SER A 67 6.30 -9.75 16.74
N LYS A 68 6.83 -10.84 16.16
CA LYS A 68 8.14 -10.87 15.53
C LYS A 68 8.29 -9.83 14.42
N ILE A 69 7.38 -9.81 13.43
CA ILE A 69 7.47 -8.87 12.30
C ILE A 69 7.25 -7.41 12.70
N LYS A 70 6.58 -7.17 13.82
CA LYS A 70 6.47 -5.84 14.44
C LYS A 70 7.78 -5.42 15.10
N GLU A 71 8.42 -6.33 15.84
CA GLU A 71 9.65 -6.05 16.59
C GLU A 71 10.87 -5.88 15.67
N ASP A 72 10.93 -6.66 14.58
CA ASP A 72 12.06 -6.61 13.64
C ASP A 72 11.92 -5.55 12.53
N GLY A 73 10.76 -4.87 12.45
CA GLY A 73 10.50 -3.78 11.50
C GLY A 73 9.94 -4.24 10.16
N THR A 74 9.80 -5.55 9.91
CA THR A 74 9.25 -6.07 8.65
C THR A 74 7.85 -5.53 8.37
N LEU A 75 7.00 -5.41 9.39
CA LEU A 75 5.66 -4.85 9.21
C LEU A 75 5.70 -3.37 8.79
N ASP A 76 6.62 -2.60 9.38
CA ASP A 76 6.81 -1.19 9.04
C ASP A 76 7.29 -1.04 7.59
N GLU A 77 8.22 -1.90 7.14
CA GLU A 77 8.68 -1.92 5.74
C GLU A 77 7.54 -2.20 4.75
N ILE A 78 6.63 -3.13 5.09
CA ILE A 78 5.45 -3.42 4.27
C ILE A 78 4.55 -2.18 4.21
N PHE A 79 4.23 -1.57 5.36
CA PHE A 79 3.39 -0.37 5.40
C PHE A 79 4.02 0.80 4.63
N ASP A 80 5.31 1.06 4.83
CA ASP A 80 6.03 2.12 4.13
C ASP A 80 6.00 1.92 2.61
N LYS A 81 6.07 0.67 2.15
CA LYS A 81 5.92 0.39 0.71
C LYS A 81 4.55 0.79 0.19
N TYR A 82 3.47 0.38 0.83
CA TYR A 82 2.12 0.63 0.31
C TYR A 82 1.67 2.07 0.50
N PHE A 83 1.94 2.67 1.66
CA PHE A 83 1.58 4.06 1.93
C PHE A 83 2.57 5.07 1.33
N GLY A 84 3.80 4.64 1.03
CA GLY A 84 4.83 5.44 0.36
C GLY A 84 4.77 5.41 -1.17
N GLY A 85 3.81 4.69 -1.77
CA GLY A 85 3.64 4.60 -3.22
C GLY A 85 4.68 3.70 -3.91
N GLY A 86 5.22 2.72 -3.20
CA GLY A 86 6.04 1.65 -3.77
C GLY A 86 5.22 0.67 -4.62
N GLU A 87 5.91 -0.10 -5.45
CA GLU A 87 5.28 -1.10 -6.30
C GLU A 87 4.76 -2.29 -5.45
N PRO A 88 3.49 -2.70 -5.59
CA PRO A 88 2.95 -3.87 -4.91
C PRO A 88 3.69 -5.16 -5.26
N THR A 89 3.86 -6.06 -4.30
CA THR A 89 4.45 -7.39 -4.54
C THR A 89 3.35 -8.39 -4.87
N PRO A 90 3.36 -9.05 -6.04
CA PRO A 90 2.47 -10.17 -6.33
C PRO A 90 2.69 -11.34 -5.37
N VAL A 91 1.61 -11.87 -4.82
CA VAL A 91 1.59 -13.05 -3.96
C VAL A 91 0.94 -14.21 -4.70
N GLU A 92 1.68 -15.31 -4.78
CA GLU A 92 1.23 -16.54 -5.43
C GLU A 92 0.32 -17.35 -4.49
N SER A 93 -0.79 -17.86 -5.03
CA SER A 93 -1.66 -18.81 -4.33
C SER A 93 -1.44 -20.20 -4.91
N ALA A 94 -1.16 -21.19 -4.07
CA ALA A 94 -1.24 -22.59 -4.45
C ALA A 94 -2.70 -23.01 -4.71
N ALA A 95 -2.87 -24.15 -5.39
CA ALA A 95 -4.16 -24.81 -5.46
C ALA A 95 -4.46 -25.51 -4.12
N LEU A 96 -5.72 -25.45 -3.69
CA LEU A 96 -6.17 -26.16 -2.50
C LEU A 96 -6.02 -27.68 -2.70
N ASP A 97 -5.34 -28.33 -1.75
CA ASP A 97 -5.12 -29.76 -1.67
C ASP A 97 -5.26 -30.21 -0.21
N GLU A 98 -6.44 -30.77 0.12
CA GLU A 98 -6.76 -31.24 1.48
C GLU A 98 -5.85 -32.39 1.98
N SER A 99 -5.02 -32.96 1.11
CA SER A 99 -4.04 -33.98 1.51
C SER A 99 -2.70 -33.40 1.99
N LYS A 100 -2.48 -32.09 1.79
CA LYS A 100 -1.28 -31.38 2.19
C LYS A 100 -1.51 -30.52 3.43
N ASP A 101 -0.41 -30.15 4.06
CA ASP A 101 -0.40 -29.13 5.10
C ASP A 101 -0.28 -27.74 4.44
N GLN A 102 -1.39 -27.00 4.38
CA GLN A 102 -1.48 -25.70 3.69
C GLN A 102 -2.06 -24.65 4.64
N LEU A 103 -1.52 -23.43 4.56
CA LEU A 103 -2.12 -22.26 5.20
C LEU A 103 -3.21 -21.72 4.27
N VAL A 104 -4.47 -21.91 4.65
CA VAL A 104 -5.62 -21.40 3.89
C VAL A 104 -6.05 -20.05 4.47
N VAL A 105 -5.95 -18.99 3.65
CA VAL A 105 -6.38 -17.64 4.02
C VAL A 105 -7.63 -17.28 3.22
N ALA A 106 -8.74 -17.10 3.93
CA ALA A 106 -9.98 -16.57 3.36
C ALA A 106 -9.96 -15.04 3.39
N THR A 107 -10.27 -14.40 2.27
CA THR A 107 -10.22 -12.93 2.16
C THR A 107 -11.19 -12.42 1.09
N ASN A 108 -11.39 -11.10 1.01
CA ASN A 108 -12.07 -10.43 -0.10
C ASN A 108 -11.09 -9.43 -0.72
N ALA A 109 -10.46 -9.82 -1.84
CA ALA A 109 -9.41 -9.04 -2.49
C ALA A 109 -9.97 -7.84 -3.29
N ALA A 110 -10.63 -6.91 -2.61
CA ALA A 110 -11.22 -5.69 -3.17
C ALA A 110 -10.95 -4.41 -2.35
N PHE A 111 -10.00 -4.46 -1.41
CA PHE A 111 -9.73 -3.37 -0.46
C PHE A 111 -8.27 -2.89 -0.53
N GLU A 112 -7.99 -1.97 -1.46
CA GLU A 112 -6.67 -1.34 -1.58
C GLU A 112 -6.39 -0.39 -0.40
N PRO A 113 -5.18 -0.40 0.21
CA PRO A 113 -3.98 -1.15 -0.18
C PRO A 113 -3.75 -2.49 0.56
N PHE A 114 -4.75 -2.99 1.27
CA PHE A 114 -4.60 -4.11 2.21
C PHE A 114 -4.70 -5.47 1.51
N GLU A 115 -5.76 -5.73 0.77
CA GLU A 115 -5.96 -6.96 0.01
C GLU A 115 -6.71 -6.66 -1.28
N TYR A 116 -6.08 -6.83 -2.43
CA TYR A 116 -6.72 -6.52 -3.71
C TYR A 116 -6.12 -7.29 -4.89
N MET A 117 -6.89 -7.33 -5.97
CA MET A 117 -6.44 -7.86 -7.25
C MET A 117 -5.75 -6.77 -8.08
N GLN A 118 -4.54 -7.04 -8.57
CA GLN A 118 -3.90 -6.27 -9.62
C GLN A 118 -3.74 -7.15 -10.87
N GLY A 119 -4.70 -7.02 -11.80
CA GLY A 119 -4.84 -7.99 -12.89
C GLY A 119 -5.22 -9.37 -12.33
N ASP A 120 -4.40 -10.37 -12.61
CA ASP A 120 -4.60 -11.75 -12.12
C ASP A 120 -3.85 -12.04 -10.81
N ALA A 121 -3.10 -11.07 -10.26
CA ALA A 121 -2.29 -11.26 -9.06
C ALA A 121 -3.00 -10.76 -7.80
N TYR A 122 -2.82 -11.49 -6.69
CA TYR A 122 -3.11 -10.98 -5.35
C TYR A 122 -1.98 -10.07 -4.90
N VAL A 123 -2.34 -8.89 -4.40
CA VAL A 123 -1.40 -7.90 -3.88
C VAL A 123 -1.99 -7.23 -2.64
N GLY A 124 -1.14 -6.55 -1.88
CA GLY A 124 -1.55 -5.79 -0.70
C GLY A 124 -0.80 -6.21 0.56
N ILE A 125 -0.95 -5.37 1.59
CA ILE A 125 -0.34 -5.56 2.90
C ILE A 125 -0.70 -6.94 3.49
N ASP A 126 -1.98 -7.30 3.50
CA ASP A 126 -2.47 -8.54 4.10
C ASP A 126 -1.99 -9.77 3.32
N MET A 127 -1.80 -9.64 2.00
CA MET A 127 -1.31 -10.71 1.14
C MET A 127 0.16 -11.02 1.45
N GLU A 128 0.99 -10.00 1.64
CA GLU A 128 2.39 -10.20 1.99
C GLU A 128 2.59 -10.70 3.41
N ILE A 129 1.80 -10.22 4.37
CA ILE A 129 1.80 -10.77 5.74
C ILE A 129 1.41 -12.26 5.70
N SER A 130 0.40 -12.63 4.89
CA SER A 130 -0.02 -14.02 4.72
C SER A 130 1.05 -14.90 4.08
N ALA A 131 1.77 -14.38 3.08
CA ALA A 131 2.88 -15.08 2.44
C ALA A 131 4.04 -15.33 3.40
N LEU A 132 4.41 -14.32 4.19
CA LEU A 132 5.46 -14.44 5.21
C LEU A 132 5.06 -15.40 6.33
N LEU A 133 3.79 -15.38 6.76
CA LEU A 133 3.29 -16.35 7.73
C LEU A 133 3.37 -17.78 7.18
N ALA A 134 2.99 -18.00 5.93
CA ALA A 134 3.10 -19.32 5.30
C ALA A 134 4.57 -19.79 5.25
N GLU A 135 5.51 -18.89 4.94
CA GLU A 135 6.95 -19.18 4.98
C GLU A 135 7.43 -19.54 6.41
N GLU A 136 7.03 -18.77 7.43
CA GLU A 136 7.36 -19.03 8.83
C GLU A 136 6.86 -20.40 9.30
N LEU A 137 5.66 -20.79 8.85
CA LEU A 137 5.04 -22.07 9.17
C LEU A 137 5.58 -23.23 8.30
N GLY A 138 6.29 -22.92 7.21
CA GLY A 138 6.73 -23.92 6.24
C GLY A 138 5.58 -24.55 5.44
N GLN A 139 4.47 -23.84 5.26
CA GLN A 139 3.26 -24.30 4.58
C GLN A 139 3.11 -23.66 3.19
N GLU A 140 2.39 -24.32 2.28
CA GLU A 140 1.94 -23.67 1.03
C GLU A 140 0.79 -22.70 1.36
N LEU A 141 0.87 -21.45 0.87
CA LEU A 141 -0.22 -20.48 0.98
C LEU A 141 -1.31 -20.79 -0.05
N VAL A 142 -2.57 -20.86 0.40
CA VAL A 142 -3.76 -20.93 -0.44
C VAL A 142 -4.65 -19.73 -0.11
N ILE A 143 -4.88 -18.86 -1.09
CA ILE A 143 -5.77 -17.70 -0.96
C ILE A 143 -7.14 -18.08 -1.49
N GLN A 144 -8.14 -18.02 -0.62
CA GLN A 144 -9.55 -18.15 -0.99
C GLN A 144 -10.21 -16.78 -1.02
N ASN A 145 -10.26 -16.19 -2.21
CA ASN A 145 -10.97 -14.94 -2.45
C ASN A 145 -12.49 -15.20 -2.51
N MET A 146 -13.24 -14.58 -1.60
CA MET A 146 -14.68 -14.81 -1.40
C MET A 146 -15.43 -13.54 -0.97
N ASP A 147 -16.75 -13.55 -1.14
CA ASP A 147 -17.64 -12.47 -0.69
C ASP A 147 -17.97 -12.61 0.82
N PHE A 148 -17.98 -11.49 1.55
CA PHE A 148 -18.36 -11.41 2.97
C PHE A 148 -19.62 -10.56 3.19
#